data_AF-A0A534NV60-F1
#
_entry.id   AF-A0A534NV60-F1
#
_cell.length_a   1.000
_cell.length_b   1.000
_cell.length_c   1.000
_cell.angle_alpha   90.00
_cell.angle_beta   90.00
_cell.angle_gamma   90.00
#
_symmetry.space_group_name_H-M   'P 1'
#
loop_
_entity.id
_entity.type
_entity.pdbx_description
1 polymer ?
#
loop_
_entity_poly.entity_id
_entity_poly.type
_entity_poly.pdbx_seq_one_letter_code
_entity_poly.pdbx_strand_id
1 'polypeptide(L)'
;MGKFLEQWRASLRSVTADQVNAAWRKWMKPEELQCVLVGPGMEEAKKTILADAGTPMHYQKDAQGNVPQKPAALLETDRAVDRTSFGAKDPQDVEILPIDKMFE
;
A
#
# COMPACT_ATOMS: atom_id res chain seq x y z
N MET A 1 -23.66 5.02 -22.36
CA MET A 1 -22.45 4.82 -21.52
C MET A 1 -21.41 5.95 -21.64
N GLY A 2 -21.02 6.39 -22.85
CA GLY A 2 -19.95 7.41 -23.03
C GLY A 2 -20.17 8.78 -22.38
N LYS A 3 -21.39 9.34 -22.50
CA LYS A 3 -21.74 10.67 -21.95
C LYS A 3 -21.67 10.75 -20.42
N PHE A 4 -21.96 9.64 -19.73
CA PHE A 4 -21.85 9.56 -18.26
C PHE A 4 -20.39 9.62 -17.80
N LEU A 5 -19.50 8.84 -18.43
CA LEU A 5 -18.08 8.79 -18.06
C LEU A 5 -17.37 10.13 -18.29
N GLU A 6 -17.72 10.85 -19.36
CA GLU A 6 -17.19 12.19 -19.62
C GLU A 6 -17.65 13.21 -18.58
N GLN A 7 -18.94 13.22 -18.24
CA GLN A 7 -19.49 14.11 -17.21
C GLN A 7 -18.92 13.79 -15.83
N TRP A 8 -18.78 12.51 -15.50
CA TRP A 8 -18.16 12.05 -14.27
C TRP A 8 -16.70 12.50 -14.18
N ARG A 9 -15.89 12.28 -15.23
CA ARG A 9 -14.49 12.75 -15.27
C ARG A 9 -14.37 14.28 -15.17
N ALA A 10 -15.28 15.03 -15.77
CA ALA A 10 -15.29 16.49 -15.65
C ALA A 10 -15.56 16.92 -14.21
N SER A 11 -16.49 16.26 -13.50
CA SER A 11 -16.79 16.54 -12.09
C SER A 11 -15.66 16.21 -11.12
N LEU A 12 -14.79 15.24 -11.46
CA LEU A 12 -13.62 14.92 -10.64
C LEU A 12 -12.63 16.08 -10.55
N ARG A 13 -12.58 16.96 -11.55
CA ARG A 13 -11.66 18.12 -11.56
C ARG A 13 -12.01 19.18 -10.52
N SER A 14 -13.25 19.21 -10.05
CA SER A 14 -13.72 20.14 -9.01
C SER A 14 -13.67 19.56 -7.61
N VAL A 15 -13.22 18.31 -7.45
CA VAL A 15 -13.12 17.66 -6.14
C VAL A 15 -11.97 18.29 -5.34
N THR A 16 -12.28 18.77 -4.15
CA THR A 16 -11.27 19.35 -3.24
C THR A 16 -10.74 18.31 -2.25
N ALA A 17 -9.56 18.57 -1.69
CA ALA A 17 -8.98 17.72 -0.63
C ALA A 17 -9.92 17.59 0.58
N ASP A 18 -10.64 18.65 0.95
CA ASP A 18 -11.60 18.62 2.05
C ASP A 18 -12.78 17.68 1.76
N GLN A 19 -13.28 17.69 0.53
CA GLN A 19 -14.34 16.78 0.10
C GLN A 19 -13.87 15.32 0.10
N VAL A 20 -12.63 15.07 -0.35
CA VAL A 20 -12.02 13.73 -0.28
C VAL A 20 -11.87 13.29 1.17
N ASN A 21 -11.33 14.13 2.05
CA ASN A 21 -11.12 13.80 3.45
C ASN A 21 -12.45 13.59 4.20
N ALA A 22 -13.49 14.38 3.89
CA ALA A 22 -14.82 14.18 4.45
C ALA A 22 -15.44 12.86 3.97
N ALA A 23 -15.31 12.54 2.68
CA ALA A 23 -15.76 11.26 2.14
C ALA A 23 -14.99 10.08 2.76
N TRP A 24 -13.67 10.22 2.90
CA TRP A 24 -12.81 9.22 3.52
C TRP A 24 -13.25 8.94 4.95
N ARG A 25 -13.41 9.97 5.80
CA ARG A 25 -13.87 9.79 7.18
C ARG A 25 -15.27 9.22 7.30
N LYS A 26 -16.15 9.50 6.33
CA LYS A 26 -17.54 9.04 6.35
C LYS A 26 -17.67 7.58 5.94
N TRP A 27 -16.90 7.16 4.94
CA TRP A 27 -17.11 5.88 4.26
C TRP A 27 -16.03 4.85 4.56
N MET A 28 -14.81 5.28 4.88
CA MET A 28 -13.72 4.38 5.23
C MET A 28 -13.79 4.03 6.71
N LYS A 29 -13.80 2.73 6.98
CA LYS A 29 -13.60 2.16 8.30
C LYS A 29 -12.21 1.56 8.32
N PRO A 30 -11.23 2.20 8.98
CA PRO A 30 -9.84 1.72 8.99
C PRO A 30 -9.71 0.27 9.45
N GLU A 31 -10.58 -0.16 10.37
CA GLU A 31 -10.64 -1.51 10.91
C GLU A 31 -11.14 -2.58 9.91
N GLU A 32 -11.79 -2.18 8.82
CA GLU A 32 -12.26 -3.09 7.75
C GLU A 32 -11.33 -3.07 6.53
N LEU A 33 -10.20 -2.35 6.60
CA LEU A 33 -9.23 -2.31 5.50
C LEU A 33 -8.51 -3.64 5.34
N GLN A 34 -8.46 -4.12 4.10
CA GLN A 34 -7.74 -5.33 3.72
C GLN A 34 -6.72 -5.00 2.62
N CYS A 35 -5.55 -5.63 2.70
CA CYS A 35 -4.51 -5.55 1.68
C CYS A 35 -4.44 -6.87 0.91
N VAL A 36 -4.47 -6.80 -0.42
CA VAL A 36 -4.36 -7.98 -1.29
C VAL A 36 -3.01 -7.95 -2.00
N LEU A 37 -2.25 -9.03 -1.83
CA LEU A 37 -0.97 -9.27 -2.51
C LEU A 37 -1.12 -10.49 -3.40
N VAL A 38 -0.60 -10.41 -4.62
CA VAL A 38 -0.67 -11.49 -5.60
C VAL A 38 0.72 -11.74 -6.16
N GLY A 39 1.17 -12.99 -6.06
CA GLY A 39 2.46 -13.41 -6.60
C GLY A 39 2.82 -14.85 -6.21
N PRO A 40 3.95 -15.35 -6.72
CA PRO A 40 4.51 -16.61 -6.23
C PRO A 40 5.06 -16.46 -4.81
N GLY A 41 5.19 -17.58 -4.06
CA GLY A 41 5.86 -17.59 -2.76
C GLY A 41 5.11 -16.87 -1.61
N MET A 42 3.77 -16.90 -1.63
CA MET A 42 2.97 -16.22 -0.60
C MET A 42 3.14 -16.81 0.80
N GLU A 43 3.61 -18.06 0.91
CA GLU A 43 3.99 -18.67 2.20
C GLU A 43 5.20 -17.96 2.84
N GLU A 44 6.23 -17.63 2.06
CA GLU A 44 7.33 -16.80 2.55
C GLU A 44 6.85 -15.38 2.87
N ALA A 45 6.02 -14.80 2.00
CA ALA A 45 5.48 -13.45 2.22
C ALA A 45 4.67 -13.38 3.54
N LYS A 46 3.82 -14.37 3.82
CA LYS A 46 3.06 -14.47 5.07
C LYS A 46 3.99 -14.50 6.29
N LYS A 47 5.07 -15.28 6.24
CA LYS A 47 6.08 -15.31 7.31
C LYS A 47 6.74 -13.94 7.50
N THR A 48 7.07 -13.24 6.42
CA THR A 48 7.67 -11.90 6.50
C THR A 48 6.71 -10.87 7.10
N ILE A 49 5.43 -10.89 6.69
CA ILE A 49 4.40 -9.97 7.21
C ILE A 49 4.20 -10.20 8.71
N LEU A 50 4.08 -11.46 9.15
CA LEU A 50 3.88 -11.81 10.56
C LEU A 50 5.13 -11.60 11.42
N ALA A 51 6.33 -11.58 10.82
CA ALA A 51 7.56 -11.27 11.54
C ALA A 51 7.65 -9.80 11.95
N ASP A 52 6.83 -8.92 11.34
CA ASP A 52 6.81 -7.47 11.58
C ASP A 52 8.20 -6.81 11.52
N ALA A 53 9.09 -7.39 10.71
CA ALA A 53 10.43 -6.87 10.52
C ALA A 53 10.39 -5.67 9.57
N GLY A 54 11.18 -4.63 9.85
CA GLY A 54 11.35 -3.50 8.93
C GLY A 54 11.76 -3.97 7.54
N THR A 55 11.10 -3.45 6.52
CA THR A 55 11.35 -3.86 5.13
C THR A 55 12.57 -3.10 4.59
N PRO A 56 13.68 -3.78 4.26
CA PRO A 56 14.88 -3.09 3.82
C PRO A 56 14.62 -2.33 2.51
N MET A 57 14.75 -1.01 2.57
CA MET A 57 14.65 -0.17 1.37
C MET A 57 15.95 -0.25 0.57
N HIS A 58 15.87 -0.86 -0.60
CA HIS A 58 16.96 -0.90 -1.57
C HIS A 58 16.83 0.24 -2.59
N TYR A 59 17.77 1.17 -2.57
CA TYR A 59 17.83 2.26 -3.54
C TYR A 59 18.63 1.87 -4.77
N GLN A 60 18.19 2.34 -5.94
CA GLN A 60 18.94 2.19 -7.18
C GLN A 60 20.31 2.85 -7.04
N LYS A 61 21.34 2.10 -7.44
CA LYS A 61 22.71 2.59 -7.51
C LYS A 61 22.93 3.26 -8.86
N ASP A 62 23.75 4.30 -8.89
CA ASP A 62 24.23 4.89 -10.14
C ASP A 62 25.17 3.94 -10.91
N ALA A 63 25.62 4.35 -12.09
CA ALA A 63 26.51 3.56 -12.94
C ALA A 63 27.88 3.25 -12.29
N GLN A 64 28.21 3.94 -11.19
CA GLN A 64 29.45 3.79 -10.42
C GLN A 64 29.21 3.00 -9.12
N GLY A 65 28.01 2.49 -8.89
CA GLY A 65 27.66 1.67 -7.74
C GLY A 65 27.31 2.46 -6.47
N ASN A 66 27.20 3.79 -6.53
CA ASN A 66 26.87 4.62 -5.39
C ASN A 66 25.36 4.82 -5.28
N VAL A 67 24.83 4.88 -4.06
CA VAL A 67 23.45 5.29 -3.83
C VAL A 67 23.39 6.82 -3.89
N PRO A 68 22.61 7.44 -4.80
CA PRO A 68 22.49 8.89 -4.87
C PRO A 68 22.10 9.49 -3.53
N GLN A 69 22.76 10.58 -3.12
CA GLN A 69 22.53 11.19 -1.81
C GLN A 69 21.15 11.88 -1.81
N LYS A 70 20.15 11.23 -1.20
CA LYS A 70 18.82 11.81 -1.02
C LYS A 70 18.87 12.96 0.01
N PRO A 71 18.06 14.02 -0.18
CA PRO A 71 17.82 15.04 0.84
C PRO A 71 17.41 14.43 2.20
N ALA A 72 17.92 14.99 3.30
CA ALA A 72 17.71 14.47 4.66
C ALA A 72 16.21 14.31 5.03
N ALA A 73 15.36 15.24 4.60
CA ALA A 73 13.91 15.18 4.85
C ALA A 73 13.23 13.96 4.21
N LEU A 74 13.71 13.50 3.05
CA LEU A 74 13.21 12.28 2.42
C LEU A 74 13.69 11.04 3.16
N LEU A 75 14.94 11.04 3.64
CA LEU A 75 15.49 9.93 4.44
C LEU A 75 14.79 9.78 5.80
N GLU A 76 14.37 10.88 6.43
CA GLU A 76 13.57 10.82 7.66
C GLU A 76 12.16 10.27 7.41
N THR A 77 11.53 10.67 6.31
CA THR A 77 10.24 10.12 5.88
C THR A 77 10.36 8.62 5.60
N ASP A 78 11.40 8.22 4.85
CA ASP A 78 11.70 6.83 4.53
C ASP A 78 11.92 6.01 5.83
N ARG A 79 12.64 6.53 6.83
CA ARG A 79 12.81 5.87 8.15
C ARG A 79 11.50 5.70 8.93
N ALA A 80 10.56 6.62 8.78
CA ALA A 80 9.24 6.49 9.41
C ALA A 80 8.43 5.37 8.74
N VAL A 81 8.52 5.26 7.41
CA VAL A 81 7.87 4.20 6.63
C VAL A 81 8.47 2.82 6.92
N ASP A 82 9.80 2.72 7.07
CA ASP A 82 10.51 1.47 7.42
C ASP A 82 9.97 0.80 8.70
N ARG A 83 9.43 1.61 9.62
CA ARG A 83 8.88 1.17 10.91
C ARG A 83 7.36 1.00 10.90
N THR A 84 6.71 1.20 9.77
CA THR A 84 5.26 1.11 9.68
C THR A 84 4.87 -0.36 9.54
N SER A 85 4.47 -0.95 10.65
CA SER A 85 3.91 -2.29 10.73
C SER A 85 2.61 -2.40 9.91
N PHE A 86 2.38 -3.58 9.31
CA PHE A 86 1.06 -3.93 8.75
C PHE A 86 0.01 -4.22 9.84
N GLY A 87 0.42 -4.30 11.11
CA GLY A 87 -0.47 -4.54 12.24
C GLY A 87 -0.89 -5.99 12.43
N ALA A 88 -0.48 -6.89 11.52
CA ALA A 88 -0.72 -8.33 11.61
C ALA A 88 0.16 -8.94 12.72
N LYS A 89 -0.46 -9.64 13.67
CA LYS A 89 0.21 -10.25 14.83
C LYS A 89 -0.03 -11.74 14.90
N ASP A 90 -1.19 -12.19 14.42
CA ASP A 90 -1.63 -13.56 14.51
C ASP A 90 -1.73 -14.20 13.12
N PRO A 91 -1.55 -15.53 12.99
CA PRO A 91 -1.64 -16.22 11.70
C PRO A 91 -2.99 -16.07 10.97
N GLN A 92 -4.04 -15.68 11.70
CA GLN A 92 -5.38 -15.39 11.19
C GLN A 92 -5.48 -14.00 10.52
N ASP A 93 -4.55 -13.10 10.79
CA ASP A 93 -4.51 -11.75 10.19
C ASP A 93 -4.03 -11.78 8.73
N VAL A 94 -3.46 -12.91 8.29
CA VAL A 94 -2.95 -13.12 6.93
C VAL A 94 -3.49 -14.44 6.38
N GLU A 95 -4.38 -14.37 5.40
CA GLU A 95 -4.91 -15.53 4.70
C GLU A 95 -4.24 -15.70 3.33
N ILE A 96 -3.85 -16.93 3.00
CA ILE A 96 -3.36 -17.27 1.66
C ILE A 96 -4.51 -17.93 0.92
N LEU A 97 -5.04 -17.23 -0.08
CA LEU A 97 -6.06 -17.75 -0.98
C LEU A 97 -5.38 -18.37 -2.21
N PRO A 98 -5.58 -19.67 -2.48
CA PRO A 98 -5.16 -20.26 -3.75
C PRO A 98 -5.86 -19.56 -4.92
N ILE A 99 -5.15 -19.34 -6.02
CA ILE A 99 -5.70 -18.67 -7.22
C ILE A 99 -6.98 -19.37 -7.71
N ASP A 100 -7.03 -20.70 -7.62
CA ASP A 100 -8.17 -21.50 -8.05
C ASP A 100 -9.47 -21.16 -7.27
N LYS A 101 -9.35 -20.58 -6.07
CA LYS A 101 -10.47 -20.16 -5.21
C LYS A 101 -10.78 -18.66 -5.28
N MET A 102 -10.06 -17.89 -6.10
CA MET A 102 -10.17 -16.43 -6.12
C MET A 102 -11.41 -15.91 -6.88
N PHE A 103 -11.99 -16.73 -7.76
CA PHE A 103 -13.11 -16.34 -8.63
C PHE A 103 -14.42 -17.10 -8.35
N GLU A 104 -14.49 -17.81 -7.22
CA GLU A 104 -15.74 -18.43 -6.71
C GLU A 104 -16.53 -17.42 -5.86
#